data_AF-A0A2E5Y935-F1
#
_entry.id   AF-A0A2E5Y935-F1
#
_cell.length_a   1.000
_cell.length_b   1.000
_cell.length_c   1.000
_cell.angle_alpha   90.00
_cell.angle_beta   90.00
_cell.angle_gamma   90.00
#
_symmetry.space_group_name_H-M   'P 1'
#
loop_
_entity.id
_entity.type
_entity.pdbx_description
1 polymer ?
#
loop_
_entity_poly.entity_id
_entity_poly.type
_entity_poly.pdbx_seq_one_letter_code
_entity_poly.pdbx_strand_id
1 'polypeptide(L)'
;MLTHIRLCLILGLWFTTNASFALKCPPVALIKAVSFVKTHQEEIDASLWYLLSEPFSFDNSTWNVSFGKFYDDTKSAYAVLVEGRAFFQQAPLKNKHPKPVWIPHAAVCDYMSEGSEYFIAAVSPPEVR
;
A
#
# COMPACT_ATOMS: atom_id res chain seq x y z
N MET A 1 13.95 -63.95 34.18
CA MET A 1 13.90 -62.68 34.93
C MET A 1 14.94 -61.73 34.35
N LEU A 2 14.53 -60.81 33.49
CA LEU A 2 14.94 -59.40 33.44
C LEU A 2 14.25 -58.79 32.21
N THR A 3 13.28 -57.94 32.50
CA THR A 3 12.62 -56.97 31.63
C THR A 3 13.65 -56.05 30.97
N HIS A 4 13.41 -55.54 29.74
CA HIS A 4 13.81 -54.19 29.27
C HIS A 4 13.06 -53.86 27.96
N ILE A 5 12.05 -52.98 28.05
CA ILE A 5 12.07 -51.55 27.65
C ILE A 5 11.51 -51.35 26.22
N ARG A 6 10.29 -50.80 26.20
CA ARG A 6 9.63 -50.22 25.03
C ARG A 6 10.48 -49.08 24.47
N LEU A 7 10.66 -49.02 23.15
CA LEU A 7 10.95 -47.75 22.47
C LEU A 7 10.13 -47.68 21.18
N CYS A 8 8.92 -47.13 21.30
CA CYS A 8 8.16 -46.64 20.16
C CYS A 8 8.91 -45.44 19.56
N LEU A 9 9.60 -45.64 18.44
CA LEU A 9 10.05 -44.53 17.60
C LEU A 9 8.84 -44.00 16.82
N ILE A 10 8.08 -43.11 17.45
CA ILE A 10 7.17 -42.22 16.73
C ILE A 10 8.06 -41.13 16.13
N LEU A 11 8.45 -41.31 14.86
CA LEU A 11 9.02 -40.23 14.05
C LEU A 11 7.92 -39.20 13.80
N GLY A 12 7.76 -38.26 14.73
CA GLY A 12 6.98 -37.06 14.50
C GLY A 12 7.72 -36.21 13.47
N LEU A 13 7.28 -36.26 12.21
CA LEU A 13 7.62 -35.25 11.21
C LEU A 13 6.97 -33.93 11.67
N TRP A 14 7.76 -33.09 12.33
CA TRP A 14 7.41 -31.69 12.56
C TRP A 14 7.48 -30.95 11.22
N PHE A 15 6.35 -30.89 10.51
CA PHE A 15 6.18 -29.88 9.46
C PHE A 15 6.01 -28.52 10.14
N THR A 16 7.11 -27.81 10.37
CA THR A 16 7.06 -26.37 10.62
C THR A 16 6.87 -25.69 9.27
N THR A 17 5.62 -25.52 8.85
CA THR A 17 5.30 -24.59 7.76
C THR A 17 5.58 -23.18 8.28
N ASN A 18 6.81 -22.70 8.09
CA ASN A 18 7.11 -21.27 8.17
C ASN A 18 6.40 -20.60 6.98
N ALA A 19 5.11 -20.34 7.12
CA ALA A 19 4.41 -19.40 6.27
C ALA A 19 5.03 -18.02 6.55
N SER A 20 6.04 -17.64 5.76
CA SER A 20 6.48 -16.27 5.71
C SER A 20 5.31 -15.46 5.18
N PHE A 21 4.62 -14.73 6.06
CA PHE A 21 3.57 -13.80 5.69
C PHE A 21 4.22 -12.59 5.01
N ALA A 22 4.71 -12.78 3.79
CA ALA A 22 5.19 -11.70 2.95
C ALA A 22 3.99 -10.85 2.53
N LEU A 23 3.96 -9.61 3.00
CA LEU A 23 2.96 -8.63 2.61
C LEU A 23 2.87 -8.53 1.09
N LYS A 24 1.66 -8.50 0.53
CA LYS A 24 1.45 -8.33 -0.92
C LYS A 24 0.91 -6.94 -1.23
N CYS A 25 1.38 -6.38 -2.33
CA CYS A 25 0.80 -5.15 -2.86
C CYS A 25 -0.60 -5.39 -3.41
N PRO A 26 -1.57 -4.49 -3.14
CA PRO A 26 -2.90 -4.60 -3.72
C PRO A 26 -2.88 -4.66 -5.26
N PRO A 27 -3.77 -5.43 -5.91
CA PRO A 27 -3.88 -5.42 -7.36
C PRO A 27 -4.40 -4.07 -7.87
N VAL A 28 -4.03 -3.71 -9.10
CA VAL A 28 -4.43 -2.46 -9.78
C VAL A 28 -5.93 -2.19 -9.76
N ALA A 29 -6.75 -3.25 -9.81
CA ALA A 29 -8.21 -3.13 -9.76
C ALA A 29 -8.69 -2.55 -8.42
N LEU A 30 -8.09 -2.96 -7.30
CA LEU A 30 -8.42 -2.37 -5.99
C LEU A 30 -7.93 -0.94 -5.90
N ILE A 31 -6.71 -0.66 -6.39
CA ILE A 31 -6.17 0.71 -6.43
C ILE A 31 -7.10 1.65 -7.20
N LYS A 32 -7.64 1.23 -8.35
CA LYS A 32 -8.53 2.06 -9.16
C LYS A 32 -9.98 2.13 -8.66
N ALA A 33 -10.38 1.25 -7.74
CA ALA A 33 -11.72 1.25 -7.18
C ALA A 33 -11.87 2.18 -5.95
N VAL A 34 -10.77 2.73 -5.43
CA VAL A 34 -10.82 3.56 -4.22
C VAL A 34 -11.47 4.92 -4.44
N SER A 35 -12.01 5.48 -3.36
CA SER A 35 -12.49 6.86 -3.30
C SER A 35 -11.60 7.70 -2.39
N PHE A 36 -11.19 8.88 -2.85
CA PHE A 36 -10.41 9.84 -2.05
C PHE A 36 -11.32 10.63 -1.13
N VAL A 37 -11.02 10.70 0.16
CA VAL A 37 -11.85 11.39 1.16
C VAL A 37 -11.15 12.56 1.85
N LYS A 38 -9.83 12.61 1.76
CA LYS A 38 -9.01 13.68 2.34
C LYS A 38 -8.05 14.21 1.30
N THR A 39 -7.65 15.46 1.49
CA THR A 39 -6.54 16.07 0.79
C THR A 39 -5.80 17.03 1.71
N HIS A 40 -4.50 17.12 1.53
CA HIS A 40 -3.63 18.05 2.23
C HIS A 40 -2.53 18.53 1.28
N GLN A 41 -1.97 19.70 1.59
CA GLN A 41 -0.82 20.26 0.91
C GLN A 41 0.44 19.82 1.66
N GLU A 42 1.52 19.48 0.94
CA GLU A 42 2.82 19.19 1.55
C GLU A 42 3.33 20.43 2.31
N GLU A 43 3.87 20.23 3.50
CA GLU A 43 4.37 21.34 4.34
C GLU A 43 5.67 21.92 3.77
N ILE A 44 6.50 21.05 3.16
CA ILE A 44 7.83 21.41 2.66
C ILE A 44 7.77 21.97 1.24
N ASP A 45 6.78 21.55 0.43
CA ASP A 45 6.63 21.96 -0.96
C ASP A 45 5.17 22.28 -1.27
N ALA A 46 4.81 23.56 -1.21
CA ALA A 46 3.44 24.02 -1.46
C ALA A 46 2.92 23.70 -2.89
N SER A 47 3.77 23.29 -3.83
CA SER A 47 3.32 22.81 -5.13
C SER A 47 2.78 21.38 -5.10
N LEU A 48 3.16 20.57 -4.11
CA LEU A 48 2.72 19.18 -3.97
C LEU A 48 1.47 19.05 -3.10
N TRP A 49 0.47 18.37 -3.64
CA TRP A 49 -0.75 18.02 -2.91
C TRP A 49 -0.99 16.53 -2.92
N TYR A 50 -1.53 16.03 -1.82
CA TYR A 50 -1.88 14.63 -1.62
C TYR A 50 -3.38 14.46 -1.53
N LEU A 51 -3.89 13.38 -2.10
CA LEU A 51 -5.22 12.85 -1.86
C LEU A 51 -5.08 11.47 -1.22
N LEU A 52 -5.81 11.25 -0.12
CA LEU A 52 -5.84 9.96 0.58
C LEU A 52 -7.20 9.28 0.44
N SER A 53 -7.16 8.00 0.10
CA SER A 53 -8.35 7.16 0.03
C SER A 53 -8.86 6.76 1.40
N GLU A 54 -10.11 6.30 1.43
CA GLU A 54 -10.57 5.48 2.56
C GLU A 54 -9.68 4.24 2.73
N PRO A 55 -9.49 3.78 3.96
CA PRO A 55 -8.82 2.51 4.20
C PRO A 55 -9.60 1.33 3.60
N PHE A 56 -8.88 0.34 3.09
CA PHE A 56 -9.42 -0.92 2.59
C PHE A 56 -8.55 -2.10 3.02
N SER A 57 -9.12 -3.29 3.05
CA SER A 57 -8.42 -4.51 3.46
C SER A 57 -7.93 -5.30 2.25
N PHE A 58 -6.68 -5.76 2.29
CA PHE A 58 -6.10 -6.68 1.31
C PHE A 58 -5.00 -7.54 1.95
N ASP A 59 -5.02 -8.85 1.69
CA ASP A 59 -4.02 -9.83 2.19
C ASP A 59 -3.75 -9.71 3.70
N ASN A 60 -4.84 -9.66 4.48
CA ASN A 60 -4.84 -9.52 5.95
C ASN A 60 -4.22 -8.23 6.50
N SER A 61 -4.05 -7.22 5.66
CA SER A 61 -3.52 -5.91 6.04
C SER A 61 -4.46 -4.79 5.60
N THR A 62 -4.42 -3.68 6.33
CA THR A 62 -5.18 -2.47 5.98
C THR A 62 -4.28 -1.53 5.19
N TRP A 63 -4.83 -0.98 4.11
CA TRP A 63 -4.15 -0.11 3.17
C TRP A 63 -4.97 1.16 2.94
N ASN A 64 -4.35 2.24 2.51
CA ASN A 64 -5.01 3.27 1.72
C ASN A 64 -4.15 3.60 0.49
N VAL A 65 -4.75 4.32 -0.46
CA VAL A 65 -4.04 4.88 -1.61
C VAL A 65 -3.70 6.33 -1.31
N SER A 66 -2.44 6.68 -1.49
CA SER A 66 -1.94 8.04 -1.55
C SER A 66 -1.67 8.42 -3.01
N PHE A 67 -2.29 9.51 -3.46
CA PHE A 67 -2.09 10.09 -4.78
C PHE A 67 -1.54 11.51 -4.61
N GLY A 68 -0.28 11.71 -4.97
CA GLY A 68 0.33 13.03 -4.94
C GLY A 68 0.49 13.61 -6.34
N LYS A 69 0.24 14.91 -6.49
CA LYS A 69 0.37 15.64 -7.75
C LYS A 69 0.89 17.05 -7.51
N PHE A 70 1.77 17.50 -8.40
CA PHE A 70 2.27 18.88 -8.42
C PHE A 70 1.30 19.82 -9.14
N TYR A 71 1.14 21.03 -8.59
CA TYR A 71 0.32 22.11 -9.12
C TYR A 71 1.17 23.40 -9.22
N ASP A 72 1.13 24.05 -10.38
CA ASP A 72 1.90 25.28 -10.64
C ASP A 72 1.31 26.52 -9.94
N ASP A 73 0.04 26.46 -9.55
CA ASP A 73 -0.70 27.54 -8.90
C ASP A 73 -1.25 27.13 -7.52
N THR A 74 -1.40 28.12 -6.63
CA THR A 74 -2.05 27.89 -5.33
C THR A 74 -3.51 27.51 -5.53
N LYS A 75 -3.87 26.28 -5.18
CA LYS A 75 -5.24 25.77 -5.23
C LYS A 75 -5.86 25.70 -3.84
N SER A 76 -7.20 25.73 -3.77
CA SER A 76 -7.91 25.39 -2.54
C SER A 76 -8.01 23.87 -2.39
N ALA A 77 -8.08 23.38 -1.14
CA ALA A 77 -8.23 21.94 -0.87
C ALA A 77 -9.44 21.32 -1.61
N TYR A 78 -10.57 22.03 -1.68
CA TYR A 78 -11.73 21.54 -2.41
C TYR A 78 -11.47 21.38 -3.92
N ALA A 79 -10.82 22.37 -4.54
CA ALA A 79 -10.48 22.31 -5.96
C ALA A 79 -9.52 21.15 -6.26
N VAL A 80 -8.49 20.97 -5.42
CA VAL A 80 -7.54 19.85 -5.52
C VAL A 80 -8.25 18.51 -5.39
N LEU A 81 -9.18 18.36 -4.45
CA LEU A 81 -9.91 17.11 -4.28
C LEU A 81 -10.73 16.75 -5.53
N VAL A 82 -11.42 17.73 -6.13
CA VAL A 82 -12.24 17.53 -7.34
C VAL A 82 -11.35 17.22 -8.55
N GLU A 83 -10.37 18.08 -8.85
CA GLU A 83 -9.48 17.90 -10.00
C GLU A 83 -8.62 16.64 -9.86
N GLY A 84 -8.11 16.37 -8.66
CA GLY A 84 -7.27 15.21 -8.36
C GLY A 84 -8.02 13.89 -8.50
N ARG A 85 -9.29 13.81 -8.05
CA ARG A 85 -10.14 12.63 -8.29
C ARG A 85 -10.35 12.38 -9.77
N ALA A 86 -10.68 13.42 -10.55
CA ALA A 86 -10.88 13.30 -11.99
C ALA A 86 -9.60 12.85 -12.69
N PHE A 87 -8.45 13.44 -12.34
CA PHE A 87 -7.16 13.04 -12.90
C PHE A 87 -6.80 11.60 -12.55
N PHE A 88 -6.98 11.19 -11.29
CA PHE A 88 -6.66 9.84 -10.85
C PHE A 88 -7.42 8.76 -11.64
N GLN A 89 -8.69 8.99 -11.97
CA GLN A 89 -9.49 8.03 -12.74
C GLN A 89 -8.87 7.68 -14.09
N GLN A 90 -8.28 8.66 -14.77
CA GLN A 90 -7.64 8.50 -16.08
C GLN A 90 -6.14 8.21 -16.00
N ALA A 91 -5.50 8.49 -14.86
CA ALA A 91 -4.05 8.33 -14.70
C ALA A 91 -3.60 6.86 -14.89
N PRO A 92 -2.70 6.55 -15.82
CA PRO A 92 -2.20 5.18 -15.98
C PRO A 92 -1.37 4.76 -14.77
N LEU A 93 -1.53 3.50 -14.35
CA LEU A 93 -0.59 2.82 -13.45
C LEU A 93 0.51 2.18 -14.30
N LYS A 94 1.75 2.61 -14.11
CA LYS A 94 2.90 2.15 -14.90
C LYS A 94 3.42 0.81 -14.38
N ASN A 95 3.48 0.65 -13.06
CA ASN A 95 3.86 -0.60 -12.42
C ASN A 95 2.60 -1.36 -11.96
N LYS A 96 2.26 -2.44 -12.65
CA LYS A 96 1.05 -3.23 -12.36
C LYS A 96 1.26 -4.30 -11.28
N HIS A 97 2.51 -4.59 -10.95
CA HIS A 97 2.89 -5.62 -9.99
C HIS A 97 4.04 -5.12 -9.10
N PRO A 98 3.83 -4.02 -8.33
CA PRO A 98 4.86 -3.56 -7.41
C PRO A 98 5.18 -4.61 -6.36
N LYS A 99 6.41 -4.55 -5.89
CA LYS A 99 6.83 -5.25 -4.67
C LYS A 99 6.77 -4.25 -3.51
N PRO A 100 6.40 -4.70 -2.31
CA PRO A 100 6.41 -3.81 -1.15
C PRO A 100 7.84 -3.36 -0.86
N VAL A 101 8.01 -2.06 -0.68
CA VAL A 101 9.24 -1.43 -0.19
C VAL A 101 8.98 -0.99 1.24
N TRP A 102 9.82 -1.44 2.16
CA TRP A 102 9.72 -1.03 3.56
C TRP A 102 10.38 0.33 3.75
N ILE A 103 9.62 1.26 4.30
CA ILE A 103 10.08 2.55 4.81
C ILE A 103 9.88 2.56 6.33
N PRO A 104 10.44 3.54 7.06
CA PRO A 104 10.18 3.65 8.49
C PRO A 104 8.66 3.61 8.79
N HIS A 105 8.26 2.60 9.57
CA HIS A 105 6.89 2.37 10.04
C HIS A 105 5.82 1.99 8.99
N ALA A 106 6.18 1.77 7.71
CA ALA A 106 5.21 1.39 6.69
C ALA A 106 5.82 0.56 5.55
N ALA A 107 4.96 -0.14 4.82
CA ALA A 107 5.25 -0.71 3.52
C ALA A 107 4.54 0.10 2.44
N VAL A 108 5.26 0.38 1.35
CA VAL A 108 4.79 1.16 0.22
C VAL A 108 4.83 0.32 -1.05
N CYS A 109 3.76 0.39 -1.82
CA CYS A 109 3.64 -0.20 -3.14
C CYS A 109 3.48 0.93 -4.16
N ASP A 110 4.54 1.28 -4.88
CA ASP A 110 4.53 2.34 -5.88
C ASP A 110 4.06 1.81 -7.25
N TYR A 111 2.94 2.35 -7.74
CA TYR A 111 2.34 1.98 -9.02
C TYR A 111 2.87 2.84 -10.18
N MET A 112 3.83 3.72 -9.94
CA MET A 112 4.43 4.62 -10.92
C MET A 112 5.87 4.23 -11.24
N SER A 113 6.45 4.95 -12.21
CA SER A 113 7.89 4.91 -12.50
C SER A 113 8.52 6.18 -11.96
N GLU A 114 9.81 6.13 -11.60
CA GLU A 114 10.58 7.30 -11.17
C GLU A 114 10.41 8.50 -12.13
N GLY A 115 10.41 9.71 -11.57
CA GLY A 115 10.34 10.97 -12.34
C GLY A 115 8.97 11.34 -12.91
N SER A 116 7.87 10.80 -12.38
CA SER A 116 6.51 11.17 -12.81
C SER A 116 6.05 12.48 -12.14
N GLU A 117 5.28 13.32 -12.85
CA GLU A 117 4.65 14.57 -12.33
C GLU A 117 3.56 14.32 -11.26
N TYR A 118 3.31 13.05 -10.96
CA TYR A 118 2.42 12.58 -9.92
C TYR A 118 2.88 11.18 -9.49
N PHE A 119 2.52 10.76 -8.29
CA PHE A 119 2.74 9.40 -7.82
C PHE A 119 1.42 8.77 -7.36
N ILE A 120 1.33 7.44 -7.42
CA ILE A 120 0.21 6.66 -6.91
C ILE A 120 0.82 5.50 -6.12
N ALA A 121 0.58 5.49 -4.81
CA ALA A 121 1.12 4.46 -3.93
C ALA A 121 0.02 3.89 -3.03
N ALA A 122 0.11 2.60 -2.71
CA ALA A 122 -0.63 2.02 -1.58
C ALA A 122 0.29 1.92 -0.37
N VAL A 123 -0.20 2.29 0.80
CA VAL A 123 0.57 2.35 2.05
C VAL A 123 -0.10 1.49 3.12
N SER A 124 0.69 0.67 3.82
CA SER A 124 0.25 -0.13 4.98
C SER A 124 1.23 0.02 6.16
N PRO A 125 0.76 0.31 7.38
CA PRO A 125 -0.62 0.68 7.72
C PRO A 125 -1.07 1.98 7.03
N PRO A 126 -2.38 2.27 6.95
CA PRO A 126 -2.88 3.44 6.23
C PRO A 126 -2.32 4.75 6.74
N GLU A 127 -2.01 5.66 5.82
CA GLU A 127 -1.65 7.03 6.14
C GLU A 127 -2.84 7.80 6.72
N VAL A 128 -2.58 8.70 7.66
CA VAL A 128 -3.63 9.42 8.42
C VAL A 128 -3.69 10.93 8.18
N ARG A 129 -2.64 11.55 7.61
CA ARG A 129 -2.53 13.00 7.45
C ARG A 129 -3.00 13.47 6.09
#